data_AF-A0A853C4V5-F1
#
_entry.id   AF-A0A853C4V5-F1
#
_cell.length_a   1.000
_cell.length_b   1.000
_cell.length_c   1.000
_cell.angle_alpha   90.00
_cell.angle_beta   90.00
_cell.angle_gamma   90.00
#
_symmetry.space_group_name_H-M   'P 1'
#
loop_
_entity.id
_entity.type
_entity.pdbx_description
1 polymer ?
#
loop_
_entity_poly.entity_id
_entity_poly.type
_entity_poly.pdbx_seq_one_letter_code
_entity_poly.pdbx_strand_id
1 'polypeptide(L)'
;MRAATWRHPRLLLATKTAVAAGLAWVLVQPLGGFVDDYPYYAPLGAVAAMSTSVVSSVRTAVQAVVAILTGATIALLVDALALPGPAGVAVGIGAGVLVGGLGVYGAMGSWVPFATLFVLILGGEDPWRYAAAYGGLVALGGMVGVGVNLAVPQLLLTPAVMAEDRLRERLADQLDLLADGLDHEEPLTADAWQELRLSLELDARRVEELVEAASEARRANWRARRWAAAADQREVRARALRRLTGCVDDVIALVTDVRTSVHAEDEVAGGLRADAAVAFRAVATMLRTVEDSADERDPESSGVAHAAAVAVDRLSRAVGDAAVASSGGYLAAAAIAVSLHQAVDAWA
;
A
#
# COMPACT_ATOMS: atom_id res chain seq x y z
N MET A 1 -21.62 -19.70 8.38
CA MET A 1 -22.05 -18.33 8.00
C MET A 1 -21.00 -17.22 8.24
N ARG A 2 -19.83 -17.47 8.86
CA ARG A 2 -18.80 -16.43 9.11
C ARG A 2 -17.79 -16.19 7.97
N ALA A 3 -17.83 -16.98 6.90
CA ALA A 3 -16.86 -16.93 5.79
C ALA A 3 -17.29 -16.04 4.60
N ALA A 4 -18.59 -15.75 4.43
CA ALA A 4 -19.08 -15.06 3.23
C ALA A 4 -18.85 -13.54 3.24
N THR A 5 -18.70 -12.92 4.40
CA THR A 5 -18.56 -11.46 4.53
C THR A 5 -17.17 -10.93 4.19
N TRP A 6 -16.18 -11.81 4.03
CA TRP A 6 -14.79 -11.44 3.73
C TRP A 6 -14.54 -11.19 2.24
N ARG A 7 -15.44 -11.66 1.36
CA ARG A 7 -15.29 -11.52 -0.11
C ARG A 7 -15.68 -10.13 -0.65
N HIS A 8 -16.22 -9.23 0.17
CA HIS A 8 -16.69 -7.93 -0.28
C HIS A 8 -16.28 -6.79 0.68
N PRO A 9 -15.04 -6.25 0.56
CA PRO A 9 -14.56 -5.15 1.39
C PRO A 9 -15.46 -3.90 1.33
N ARG A 10 -16.18 -3.71 0.21
CA ARG A 10 -17.17 -2.64 0.05
C ARG A 10 -18.40 -2.81 0.94
N LEU A 11 -18.87 -4.05 1.19
CA LEU A 11 -20.02 -4.31 2.06
C LEU A 11 -19.68 -4.03 3.53
N LEU A 12 -18.47 -4.41 3.97
CA LEU A 12 -18.02 -4.12 5.32
C LEU A 12 -17.87 -2.62 5.55
N LEU A 13 -17.28 -1.90 4.59
CA LEU A 13 -17.18 -0.43 4.65
C LEU A 13 -18.58 0.19 4.70
N ALA A 14 -19.48 -0.18 3.79
CA ALA A 14 -20.85 0.34 3.75
C ALA A 14 -21.61 0.11 5.06
N THR A 15 -21.48 -1.09 5.64
CA THR A 15 -22.13 -1.44 6.92
C THR A 15 -21.59 -0.57 8.06
N LYS A 16 -20.26 -0.40 8.14
CA LYS A 16 -19.64 0.46 9.16
C LYS A 16 -20.02 1.92 9.00
N THR A 17 -20.03 2.42 7.77
CA THR A 17 -20.45 3.79 7.46
C THR A 17 -21.90 4.01 7.87
N ALA A 18 -22.80 3.06 7.58
CA ALA A 18 -24.20 3.13 7.99
C ALA A 18 -24.36 3.13 9.52
N VAL A 19 -23.62 2.27 10.22
CA VAL A 19 -23.62 2.23 11.70
C VAL A 19 -23.07 3.53 12.29
N ALA A 20 -21.98 4.07 11.75
CA ALA A 20 -21.41 5.33 12.20
C ALA A 20 -22.35 6.51 11.98
N ALA A 21 -22.99 6.59 10.81
CA ALA A 21 -24.00 7.61 10.52
C ALA A 21 -25.20 7.51 11.47
N GLY A 22 -25.70 6.29 11.72
CA GLY A 22 -26.80 6.05 12.66
C GLY A 22 -26.44 6.42 14.10
N LEU A 23 -25.25 6.04 14.56
CA LEU A 23 -24.77 6.41 15.90
C LEU A 23 -24.58 7.92 16.03
N ALA A 24 -24.03 8.57 15.01
CA ALA A 24 -23.84 10.02 15.00
C ALA A 24 -25.20 10.74 15.10
N TRP A 25 -26.22 10.26 14.39
CA TRP A 25 -27.58 10.80 14.51
C TRP A 25 -28.15 10.68 15.92
N VAL A 26 -28.04 9.50 16.54
CA VAL A 26 -28.58 9.26 17.89
C VAL A 26 -27.84 10.07 18.95
N LEU A 27 -26.51 10.21 18.81
CA LEU A 27 -25.67 10.96 19.76
C LEU A 27 -25.88 12.47 19.72
N VAL A 28 -26.47 13.01 18.65
CA VAL A 28 -26.81 14.44 18.57
C VAL A 28 -28.11 14.78 19.29
N GLN A 29 -29.09 13.88 19.30
CA GLN A 29 -30.41 14.10 19.91
C GLN A 29 -30.37 14.63 21.37
N PRO A 30 -29.47 14.17 22.27
CA PRO A 30 -29.44 14.68 23.63
C PRO A 30 -28.70 16.02 23.82
N LEU A 31 -28.02 16.57 22.80
CA LEU A 31 -27.21 17.78 22.95
C LEU A 31 -28.07 19.05 23.13
N GLY A 32 -29.25 19.09 22.50
CA GLY A 32 -30.17 20.22 22.59
C GLY A 32 -29.65 21.53 21.98
N GLY A 33 -30.52 22.53 21.91
CA GLY A 33 -30.14 23.91 21.61
C GLY A 33 -30.04 24.21 20.10
N PHE A 34 -29.08 25.02 19.68
CA PHE A 34 -28.96 25.45 18.27
C PHE A 34 -28.55 24.35 17.28
N VAL A 35 -28.21 23.19 17.82
CA VAL A 35 -27.76 22.01 17.10
C VAL A 35 -28.96 21.16 16.64
N ASP A 36 -30.11 21.30 17.31
CA ASP A 36 -31.37 20.57 17.03
C ASP A 36 -31.99 20.92 15.68
N ASP A 37 -31.70 22.12 15.17
CA ASP A 37 -32.16 22.56 13.85
C ASP A 37 -31.40 21.86 12.70
N TYR A 38 -30.23 21.28 13.00
CA TYR A 38 -29.30 20.77 11.98
C TYR A 38 -28.73 19.35 12.20
N PRO A 39 -29.43 18.38 12.82
CA PRO A 39 -28.85 17.10 13.26
C PRO A 39 -28.26 16.24 12.12
N TYR A 40 -28.67 16.51 10.88
CA TYR A 40 -28.19 15.84 9.67
C TYR A 40 -26.72 16.09 9.33
N TYR A 41 -26.08 17.11 9.90
CA TYR A 41 -24.65 17.34 9.69
C TYR A 41 -23.75 16.36 10.46
N ALA A 42 -24.22 15.74 11.55
CA ALA A 42 -23.42 14.73 12.25
C ALA A 42 -23.26 13.42 11.45
N PRO A 43 -24.32 12.83 10.87
CA PRO A 43 -24.13 11.73 9.93
C PRO A 43 -23.22 12.10 8.75
N LEU A 44 -23.35 13.30 8.20
CA LEU A 44 -22.48 13.78 7.12
C LEU A 44 -21.01 13.75 7.54
N GLY A 45 -20.69 14.24 8.74
CA GLY A 45 -19.33 14.20 9.27
C GLY A 45 -18.82 12.79 9.54
N ALA A 46 -19.70 11.89 10.03
CA ALA A 46 -19.35 10.49 10.24
C ALA A 46 -19.00 9.78 8.93
N VAL A 47 -19.74 10.06 7.85
CA VAL A 47 -19.47 9.55 6.51
C VAL A 47 -18.18 10.15 5.95
N ALA A 48 -18.00 11.47 6.09
CA ALA A 48 -16.80 12.16 5.60
C ALA A 48 -15.52 11.67 6.29
N ALA A 49 -15.59 11.31 7.57
CA ALA A 49 -14.48 10.75 8.33
C ALA A 49 -14.22 9.28 8.04
N MET A 50 -15.17 8.54 7.46
CA MET A 50 -15.04 7.11 7.30
C MET A 50 -14.08 6.80 6.15
N SER A 51 -12.98 6.15 6.47
CA SER A 51 -11.99 5.71 5.49
C SER A 51 -11.50 4.29 5.79
N THR A 52 -10.71 3.76 4.86
CA THR A 52 -10.19 2.39 4.93
C THR A 52 -9.24 2.17 6.11
N SER A 53 -8.58 3.20 6.64
CA SER A 53 -7.70 3.10 7.80
C SER A 53 -8.02 4.12 8.89
N VAL A 54 -7.79 3.78 10.16
CA VAL A 54 -8.08 4.68 11.30
C VAL A 54 -7.26 5.97 11.23
N VAL A 55 -5.99 5.89 10.83
CA VAL A 55 -5.11 7.07 10.67
C VAL A 55 -5.59 7.95 9.53
N SER A 56 -5.97 7.34 8.39
CA SER A 56 -6.61 8.09 7.31
C SER A 56 -7.92 8.69 7.78
N SER A 57 -8.74 7.98 8.55
CA SER A 57 -10.05 8.48 9.00
C SER A 57 -9.90 9.69 9.91
N VAL A 58 -8.92 9.67 10.82
CA VAL A 58 -8.59 10.82 11.67
C VAL A 58 -8.10 11.99 10.81
N ARG A 59 -7.12 11.75 9.91
CA ARG A 59 -6.59 12.80 9.04
C ARG A 59 -7.69 13.40 8.16
N THR A 60 -8.52 12.55 7.56
CA THR A 60 -9.62 12.92 6.69
C THR A 60 -10.70 13.69 7.47
N ALA A 61 -11.04 13.27 8.68
CA ALA A 61 -11.95 14.01 9.56
C ALA A 61 -11.40 15.41 9.89
N VAL A 62 -10.12 15.50 10.25
CA VAL A 62 -9.47 16.80 10.54
C VAL A 62 -9.43 17.67 9.29
N GLN A 63 -9.05 17.12 8.14
CA GLN A 63 -9.02 17.85 6.86
C GLN A 63 -10.42 18.35 6.47
N ALA A 64 -11.47 17.53 6.66
CA ALA A 64 -12.85 17.92 6.39
C ALA A 64 -13.31 19.05 7.32
N VAL A 65 -13.04 18.95 8.62
CA VAL A 65 -13.37 20.02 9.58
C VAL A 65 -12.63 21.31 9.26
N VAL A 66 -11.33 21.25 8.99
CA VAL A 66 -10.52 22.42 8.62
C VAL A 66 -11.01 23.02 7.31
N ALA A 67 -11.37 22.21 6.31
CA ALA A 67 -11.93 22.68 5.05
C ALA A 67 -13.27 23.39 5.26
N ILE A 68 -14.15 22.84 6.11
CA ILE A 68 -15.44 23.43 6.44
C ILE A 68 -15.27 24.77 7.18
N LEU A 69 -14.41 24.83 8.18
CA LEU A 69 -14.14 26.06 8.93
C LEU A 69 -13.49 27.14 8.04
N THR A 70 -12.64 26.72 7.09
CA THR A 70 -12.07 27.63 6.10
C THR A 70 -13.17 28.18 5.19
N GLY A 71 -14.03 27.32 4.65
CA GLY A 71 -15.14 27.77 3.80
C GLY A 71 -16.11 28.69 4.53
N ALA A 72 -16.43 28.38 5.80
CA ALA A 72 -17.22 29.23 6.66
C ALA A 72 -16.57 30.61 6.88
N THR A 73 -15.26 30.64 7.13
CA THR A 73 -14.51 31.91 7.25
C THR A 73 -14.60 32.72 5.96
N ILE A 74 -14.45 32.08 4.79
CA ILE A 74 -14.58 32.76 3.49
C ILE A 74 -15.99 33.32 3.32
N ALA A 75 -17.03 32.56 3.67
CA ALA A 75 -18.41 33.02 3.58
C ALA A 75 -18.66 34.26 4.45
N LEU A 76 -18.19 34.23 5.70
CA LEU A 76 -18.33 35.36 6.63
C LEU A 76 -17.59 36.62 6.15
N LEU A 77 -16.40 36.45 5.55
CA LEU A 77 -15.66 37.57 4.95
C LEU A 77 -16.42 38.16 3.75
N VAL A 78 -16.97 37.31 2.89
CA VAL A 78 -17.75 37.75 1.72
C VAL A 78 -19.05 38.43 2.13
N ASP A 79 -19.73 37.92 3.14
CA ASP A 79 -20.93 38.52 3.71
C ASP A 79 -20.64 39.93 4.24
N ALA A 80 -19.49 40.12 4.91
CA ALA A 80 -19.03 41.43 5.37
C ALA A 80 -18.75 42.45 4.25
N LEU A 81 -18.52 42.00 3.01
CA LEU A 81 -18.39 42.89 1.85
C LEU A 81 -19.74 43.42 1.35
N ALA A 82 -20.87 42.94 1.89
CA ALA A 82 -22.22 43.35 1.51
C ALA A 82 -22.48 43.31 0.00
N LEU A 83 -21.92 42.29 -0.68
CA LEU A 83 -22.08 42.12 -2.12
C LEU A 83 -23.52 41.71 -2.46
N PRO A 84 -24.03 42.07 -3.67
CA PRO A 84 -25.28 41.53 -4.17
C PRO A 84 -25.23 39.99 -4.20
N GLY A 85 -26.32 39.31 -3.80
CA GLY A 85 -26.39 37.85 -3.65
C GLY A 85 -25.61 37.02 -4.69
N PRO A 86 -25.87 37.16 -6.01
CA PRO A 86 -25.15 36.37 -7.02
C PRO A 86 -23.65 36.71 -7.11
N ALA A 87 -23.26 37.97 -6.89
CA ALA A 87 -21.86 38.39 -6.87
C ALA A 87 -21.13 37.87 -5.62
N GLY A 88 -21.77 37.92 -4.45
CA GLY A 88 -21.24 37.34 -3.22
C GLY A 88 -21.00 35.84 -3.36
N VAL A 89 -21.98 35.09 -3.89
CA VAL A 89 -21.83 33.66 -4.16
C VAL A 89 -20.69 33.37 -5.13
N ALA A 90 -20.59 34.11 -6.25
CA ALA A 90 -19.53 33.92 -7.23
C ALA A 90 -18.13 34.16 -6.63
N VAL A 91 -17.97 35.25 -5.87
CA VAL A 91 -16.72 35.59 -5.18
C VAL A 91 -16.37 34.55 -4.12
N GLY A 92 -17.35 34.13 -3.32
CA GLY A 92 -17.16 33.13 -2.27
C GLY A 92 -16.75 31.77 -2.82
N ILE A 93 -17.44 31.27 -3.84
CA ILE A 93 -17.07 30.01 -4.50
C ILE A 93 -15.68 30.13 -5.13
N GLY A 94 -15.40 31.22 -5.85
CA GLY A 94 -14.10 31.45 -6.49
C GLY A 94 -12.95 31.43 -5.48
N ALA A 95 -13.10 32.17 -4.38
CA ALA A 95 -12.15 32.16 -3.28
C ALA A 95 -12.03 30.77 -2.64
N GLY A 96 -13.15 30.08 -2.42
CA GLY A 96 -13.19 28.73 -1.86
C GLY A 96 -12.45 27.70 -2.73
N VAL A 97 -12.58 27.78 -4.05
CA VAL A 97 -11.86 26.91 -5.00
C VAL A 97 -10.36 27.22 -4.99
N LEU A 98 -9.99 28.50 -5.00
CA LEU A 98 -8.58 28.92 -4.97
C LEU A 98 -7.89 28.46 -3.68
N VAL A 99 -8.53 28.67 -2.54
CA VAL A 99 -8.00 28.27 -1.22
C VAL A 99 -8.05 26.75 -1.08
N GLY A 100 -9.14 26.09 -1.48
CA GLY A 100 -9.28 24.63 -1.43
C GLY A 100 -8.29 23.87 -2.33
N GLY A 101 -7.78 24.52 -3.38
CA GLY A 101 -6.72 23.99 -4.25
C GLY A 101 -5.32 23.97 -3.60
N LEU A 102 -5.14 24.59 -2.43
CA LEU A 102 -3.89 24.52 -1.69
C LEU A 102 -3.66 23.09 -1.17
N GLY A 103 -2.43 22.57 -1.30
CA GLY A 103 -2.08 21.19 -0.92
C GLY A 103 -2.29 20.83 0.56
N VAL A 104 -2.62 21.81 1.41
CA VAL A 104 -2.89 21.64 2.85
C VAL A 104 -4.14 20.79 3.11
N TYR A 105 -5.16 20.88 2.26
CA TYR A 105 -6.47 20.22 2.46
C TYR A 105 -6.53 18.78 1.93
N GLY A 106 -5.53 18.34 1.15
CA GLY A 106 -5.48 17.02 0.54
C GLY A 106 -6.75 16.67 -0.24
N ALA A 107 -7.29 15.47 -0.04
CA ALA A 107 -8.50 14.99 -0.72
C ALA A 107 -9.78 15.75 -0.33
N MET A 108 -9.77 16.54 0.74
CA MET A 108 -10.93 17.29 1.24
C MET A 108 -10.96 18.75 0.79
N GLY A 109 -10.05 19.18 -0.10
CA GLY A 109 -10.04 20.55 -0.63
C GLY A 109 -11.34 20.97 -1.32
N SER A 110 -12.05 20.03 -1.96
CA SER A 110 -13.34 20.28 -2.60
C SER A 110 -14.45 20.66 -1.62
N TRP A 111 -14.29 20.37 -0.33
CA TRP A 111 -15.28 20.72 0.70
C TRP A 111 -15.25 22.21 1.07
N VAL A 112 -14.14 22.91 0.82
CA VAL A 112 -14.03 24.35 1.09
C VAL A 112 -15.09 25.14 0.32
N PRO A 113 -15.21 25.06 -1.03
CA PRO A 113 -16.23 25.80 -1.76
C PRO A 113 -17.66 25.35 -1.43
N PHE A 114 -17.90 24.06 -1.13
CA PHE A 114 -19.22 23.60 -0.68
C PHE A 114 -19.61 24.22 0.67
N ALA A 115 -18.68 24.26 1.62
CA ALA A 115 -18.90 24.88 2.91
C ALA A 115 -19.15 26.38 2.80
N THR A 116 -18.37 27.08 1.97
CA THR A 116 -18.60 28.50 1.67
C THR A 116 -20.00 28.73 1.12
N LEU A 117 -20.40 27.93 0.13
CA LEU A 117 -21.71 28.04 -0.49
C LEU A 117 -22.84 27.80 0.51
N PHE A 118 -22.73 26.75 1.33
CA PHE A 118 -23.77 26.44 2.31
C PHE A 118 -23.91 27.54 3.36
N VAL A 119 -22.82 28.12 3.85
CA VAL A 119 -22.90 29.21 4.83
C VAL A 119 -23.48 30.47 4.20
N LEU A 120 -23.11 30.81 2.96
CA LEU A 120 -23.68 31.97 2.26
C LEU A 120 -25.18 31.84 1.97
N ILE A 121 -25.65 30.64 1.61
CA ILE A 121 -27.05 30.43 1.21
C ILE A 121 -27.95 30.09 2.40
N LEU A 122 -27.51 29.16 3.26
CA LEU A 122 -28.33 28.64 4.36
C LEU A 122 -28.07 29.38 5.69
N GLY A 123 -27.03 30.22 5.77
CA GLY A 123 -26.70 30.97 6.99
C GLY A 123 -27.76 31.99 7.42
N GLY A 124 -28.55 32.49 6.47
CA GLY A 124 -29.69 33.38 6.74
C GLY A 124 -29.29 34.62 7.57
N GLU A 125 -30.07 34.89 8.63
CA GLU A 125 -29.88 36.06 9.50
C GLU A 125 -28.72 35.91 10.50
N ASP A 126 -28.28 34.68 10.79
CA ASP A 126 -27.15 34.41 11.69
C ASP A 126 -26.17 33.39 11.07
N PRO A 127 -25.33 33.84 10.11
CA PRO A 127 -24.35 32.99 9.44
C PRO A 127 -23.32 32.39 10.41
N TRP A 128 -23.05 33.07 11.53
CA TRP A 128 -22.11 32.61 12.54
C TRP A 128 -22.64 31.38 13.28
N ARG A 129 -23.90 31.43 13.73
CA ARG A 129 -24.56 30.29 14.40
C ARG A 129 -24.69 29.10 13.47
N TYR A 130 -25.01 29.32 12.20
CA TYR A 130 -25.04 28.27 11.20
C TYR A 130 -23.66 27.64 10.96
N ALA A 131 -22.62 28.45 10.79
CA ALA A 131 -21.25 27.98 10.63
C ALA A 131 -20.75 27.16 11.83
N ALA A 132 -21.07 27.61 13.05
CA ALA A 132 -20.74 26.91 14.28
C ALA A 132 -21.46 25.56 14.38
N ALA A 133 -22.75 25.51 14.04
CA ALA A 133 -23.52 24.26 14.00
C ALA A 133 -22.95 23.30 12.95
N TYR A 134 -22.72 23.77 11.73
CA TYR A 134 -22.23 22.96 10.63
C TYR A 134 -20.84 22.38 10.92
N GLY A 135 -19.88 23.22 11.33
CA GLY A 135 -18.53 22.77 11.67
C GLY A 135 -18.51 21.85 12.90
N GLY A 136 -19.24 22.21 13.97
CA GLY A 136 -19.29 21.44 15.21
C GLY A 136 -19.93 20.07 15.05
N LEU A 137 -21.04 19.99 14.32
CA LEU A 137 -21.73 18.73 14.05
C LEU A 137 -20.93 17.81 13.14
N VAL A 138 -20.31 18.34 12.08
CA VAL A 138 -19.43 17.54 11.23
C VAL A 138 -18.22 17.03 12.01
N ALA A 139 -17.64 17.84 12.89
CA ALA A 139 -16.55 17.40 13.76
C ALA A 139 -16.99 16.28 14.72
N LEU A 140 -18.16 16.42 15.35
CA LEU A 140 -18.75 15.41 16.24
C LEU A 140 -19.02 14.11 15.49
N GLY A 141 -19.68 14.20 14.33
CA GLY A 141 -19.90 13.09 13.43
C GLY A 141 -18.60 12.40 13.07
N GLY A 142 -17.57 13.17 12.72
CA GLY A 142 -16.26 12.66 12.39
C GLY A 142 -15.61 11.90 13.55
N MET A 143 -15.74 12.39 14.78
CA MET A 143 -15.27 11.67 15.98
C MET A 143 -16.00 10.33 16.16
N VAL A 144 -17.31 10.27 15.92
CA VAL A 144 -18.09 9.03 15.95
C VAL A 144 -17.64 8.08 14.84
N GLY A 145 -17.43 8.57 13.62
CA GLY A 145 -16.90 7.80 12.50
C GLY A 145 -15.53 7.19 12.80
N VAL A 146 -14.61 7.99 13.34
CA VAL A 146 -13.30 7.52 13.82
C VAL A 146 -13.45 6.48 14.93
N GLY A 147 -14.34 6.71 15.90
CA GLY A 147 -14.61 5.79 17.01
C GLY A 147 -15.13 4.43 16.54
N VAL A 148 -16.06 4.42 15.59
CA VAL A 148 -16.56 3.19 14.96
C VAL A 148 -15.46 2.50 14.15
N ASN A 149 -14.63 3.28 13.44
CA ASN A 149 -13.50 2.71 12.71
C ASN A 149 -12.45 2.09 13.65
N LEU A 150 -12.26 2.69 14.84
CA LEU A 150 -11.38 2.19 15.88
C LEU A 150 -11.94 0.92 16.55
N ALA A 151 -13.24 0.85 16.80
CA ALA A 151 -13.90 -0.27 17.47
C ALA A 151 -13.93 -1.53 16.60
N VAL A 152 -14.06 -1.36 15.29
CA VAL A 152 -14.00 -2.45 14.32
C VAL A 152 -12.92 -2.10 13.31
N PRO A 153 -11.61 -2.18 13.64
CA PRO A 153 -10.58 -1.93 12.66
C PRO A 153 -10.87 -2.79 11.45
N GLN A 154 -10.96 -2.18 10.26
CA GLN A 154 -10.87 -3.00 9.06
C GLN A 154 -9.46 -3.57 9.12
N LEU A 155 -9.35 -4.83 9.54
CA LEU A 155 -8.24 -5.68 9.20
C LEU A 155 -8.20 -5.67 7.68
N LEU A 156 -7.55 -4.67 7.10
CA LEU A 156 -7.15 -4.61 5.71
C LEU A 156 -6.04 -5.65 5.50
N LEU A 157 -6.28 -6.88 5.95
CA LEU A 157 -5.61 -8.05 5.46
C LEU A 157 -5.98 -8.31 3.99
N THR A 158 -6.77 -7.48 3.32
CA THR A 158 -7.14 -7.73 1.92
C THR A 158 -6.24 -7.00 0.93
N PRO A 159 -6.00 -5.67 0.99
CA PRO A 159 -5.12 -5.04 0.00
C PRO A 159 -3.64 -5.35 0.21
N ALA A 160 -3.18 -5.39 1.48
CA ALA A 160 -1.78 -5.64 1.78
C ALA A 160 -1.38 -7.09 1.48
N VAL A 161 -2.21 -8.06 1.88
CA VAL A 161 -1.97 -9.49 1.60
C VAL A 161 -2.11 -9.75 0.10
N MET A 162 -3.13 -9.19 -0.58
CA MET A 162 -3.23 -9.35 -2.03
C MET A 162 -2.08 -8.66 -2.78
N ALA A 163 -1.54 -7.55 -2.29
CA ALA A 163 -0.37 -6.91 -2.89
C ALA A 163 0.90 -7.74 -2.64
N GLU A 164 1.04 -8.32 -1.45
CA GLU A 164 2.16 -9.21 -1.08
C GLU A 164 2.10 -10.54 -1.85
N ASP A 165 0.91 -11.13 -2.02
CA ASP A 165 0.68 -12.34 -2.81
C ASP A 165 0.97 -12.11 -4.29
N ARG A 166 0.48 -11.00 -4.85
CA ARG A 166 0.82 -10.63 -6.24
C ARG A 166 2.30 -10.36 -6.40
N LEU A 167 2.94 -9.72 -5.43
CA LEU A 167 4.38 -9.48 -5.45
C LEU A 167 5.15 -10.80 -5.43
N ARG A 168 4.76 -11.73 -4.56
CA ARG A 168 5.32 -13.08 -4.44
C ARG A 168 5.18 -13.88 -5.73
N GLU A 169 3.98 -13.90 -6.31
CA GLU A 169 3.70 -14.59 -7.57
C GLU A 169 4.53 -14.00 -8.72
N ARG A 170 4.59 -12.68 -8.83
CA ARG A 170 5.39 -11.99 -9.85
C ARG A 170 6.89 -12.21 -9.70
N LEU A 171 7.40 -12.18 -8.47
CA LEU A 171 8.82 -12.48 -8.22
C LEU A 171 9.13 -13.95 -8.53
N ALA A 172 8.22 -14.88 -8.24
CA ALA A 172 8.38 -16.28 -8.63
C ALA A 172 8.42 -16.44 -10.15
N ASP A 173 7.54 -15.75 -10.88
CA ASP A 173 7.53 -15.77 -12.34
C ASP A 173 8.82 -15.18 -12.94
N GLN A 174 9.32 -14.08 -12.37
CA GLN A 174 10.60 -13.48 -12.80
C GLN A 174 11.79 -14.42 -12.53
N LEU A 175 11.81 -15.11 -11.39
CA LEU A 175 12.86 -16.08 -11.05
C LEU A 175 12.84 -17.29 -11.98
N ASP A 176 11.66 -17.80 -12.35
CA ASP A 176 11.55 -18.89 -13.33
C ASP A 176 12.01 -18.46 -14.72
N LEU A 177 11.61 -17.26 -15.15
CA LEU A 177 12.01 -16.69 -16.43
C LEU A 177 13.54 -16.49 -16.51
N LEU A 178 14.17 -16.07 -15.40
CA LEU A 178 15.63 -16.02 -15.27
C LEU A 178 16.26 -17.40 -15.29
N ALA A 179 15.68 -18.37 -14.58
CA ALA A 179 16.18 -19.74 -14.57
C ALA A 179 16.14 -20.38 -15.96
N ASP A 180 15.04 -20.19 -16.67
CA ASP A 180 14.87 -20.69 -18.03
C ASP A 180 15.91 -20.06 -18.95
N GLY A 181 16.15 -18.74 -18.86
CA GLY A 181 17.21 -18.08 -19.64
C GLY A 181 18.62 -18.59 -19.36
N LEU A 182 18.88 -19.11 -18.14
CA LEU A 182 20.18 -19.68 -17.75
C LEU A 182 20.34 -21.16 -18.10
N ASP A 183 19.24 -21.89 -18.31
CA ASP A 183 19.19 -23.35 -18.53
C ASP A 183 19.21 -23.72 -20.04
N HIS A 184 19.33 -22.75 -20.95
CA HIS A 184 19.41 -23.04 -22.39
C HIS A 184 20.77 -23.67 -22.76
N GLU A 185 20.71 -24.82 -23.45
CA GLU A 185 21.88 -25.55 -23.98
C GLU A 185 22.69 -24.70 -25.00
N GLU A 186 22.05 -23.75 -25.66
CA GLU A 186 22.68 -22.74 -26.52
C GLU A 186 22.62 -21.36 -25.85
N PRO A 187 23.71 -20.56 -25.88
CA PRO A 187 23.68 -19.20 -25.36
C PRO A 187 22.58 -18.41 -26.06
N LEU A 188 21.67 -17.81 -25.28
CA LEU A 188 20.64 -16.94 -25.83
C LEU A 188 21.26 -15.87 -26.74
N THR A 189 20.60 -15.62 -27.87
CA THR A 189 21.01 -14.58 -28.81
C THR A 189 20.86 -13.20 -28.15
N ALA A 190 21.64 -12.21 -28.61
CA ALA A 190 21.58 -10.85 -28.07
C ALA A 190 20.17 -10.24 -28.12
N ASP A 191 19.39 -10.57 -29.17
CA ASP A 191 18.01 -10.12 -29.33
C ASP A 191 17.07 -10.79 -28.30
N ALA A 192 17.25 -12.09 -28.03
CA ALA A 192 16.48 -12.80 -27.01
C ALA A 192 16.79 -12.28 -25.59
N TRP A 193 18.05 -11.94 -25.31
CA TRP A 193 18.43 -11.27 -24.06
C TRP A 193 17.78 -9.88 -23.94
N GLN A 194 17.69 -9.14 -25.04
CA GLN A 194 17.04 -7.83 -25.05
C GLN A 194 15.52 -7.94 -24.81
N GLU A 195 14.85 -8.94 -25.38
CA GLU A 195 13.43 -9.21 -25.14
C GLU A 195 13.16 -9.63 -23.69
N LEU A 196 13.98 -10.53 -23.15
CA LEU A 196 13.95 -10.93 -21.75
C LEU A 196 14.09 -9.71 -20.84
N ARG A 197 15.08 -8.85 -21.11
CA ARG A 197 15.33 -7.62 -20.37
C ARG A 197 14.12 -6.67 -20.39
N LEU A 198 13.52 -6.42 -21.55
CA LEU A 198 12.36 -5.54 -21.67
C LEU A 198 11.15 -6.08 -20.88
N SER A 199 10.97 -7.40 -20.87
CA SER A 199 9.91 -8.05 -20.08
C SER A 199 10.13 -7.86 -18.58
N LEU A 200 11.38 -8.01 -18.12
CA LEU A 200 11.77 -7.86 -16.72
C LEU A 200 11.68 -6.40 -16.24
N GLU A 201 12.14 -5.42 -17.04
CA GLU A 201 12.07 -3.99 -16.70
C GLU A 201 10.61 -3.49 -16.57
N LEU A 202 9.70 -3.99 -17.41
CA LEU A 202 8.27 -3.65 -17.34
C LEU A 202 7.61 -4.20 -16.07
N ASP A 203 8.01 -5.39 -15.64
CA ASP A 203 7.47 -6.02 -14.44
C ASP A 203 8.12 -5.46 -13.15
N ALA A 204 9.39 -5.02 -13.20
CA ALA A 204 10.06 -4.35 -12.08
C ALA A 204 9.30 -3.08 -11.62
N ARG A 205 8.84 -2.24 -12.57
CA ARG A 205 8.04 -1.05 -12.23
C ARG A 205 6.71 -1.40 -11.55
N ARG A 206 6.05 -2.47 -11.99
CA ARG A 206 4.79 -2.95 -11.37
C ARG A 206 5.06 -3.49 -9.97
N VAL A 207 6.20 -4.15 -9.78
CA VAL A 207 6.67 -4.62 -8.48
C VAL A 207 6.95 -3.44 -7.54
N GLU A 208 7.58 -2.36 -8.00
CA GLU A 208 7.79 -1.13 -7.21
C GLU A 208 6.48 -0.50 -6.74
N GLU A 209 5.48 -0.38 -7.63
CA GLU A 209 4.14 0.13 -7.28
C GLU A 209 3.46 -0.75 -6.20
N LEU A 210 3.60 -2.07 -6.30
CA LEU A 210 3.07 -3.01 -5.31
C LEU A 210 3.81 -2.91 -3.97
N VAL A 211 5.12 -2.70 -3.98
CA VAL A 211 5.94 -2.46 -2.78
C VAL A 211 5.54 -1.16 -2.10
N GLU A 212 5.34 -0.08 -2.85
CA GLU A 212 4.91 1.20 -2.30
C GLU A 212 3.52 1.08 -1.68
N ALA A 213 2.57 0.45 -2.37
CA ALA A 213 1.22 0.17 -1.86
C ALA A 213 1.26 -0.67 -0.57
N ALA A 214 2.10 -1.71 -0.51
CA ALA A 214 2.30 -2.52 0.68
C ALA A 214 2.91 -1.70 1.83
N SER A 215 3.85 -0.80 1.53
CA SER A 215 4.50 0.06 2.52
C SER A 215 3.55 1.10 3.13
N GLU A 216 2.67 1.70 2.33
CA GLU A 216 1.66 2.66 2.78
C GLU A 216 0.61 1.99 3.65
N ALA A 217 0.12 0.82 3.22
CA ALA A 217 -0.81 0.01 4.00
C ALA A 217 -0.21 -0.38 5.37
N ARG A 218 1.09 -0.67 5.42
CA ARG A 218 1.82 -1.00 6.66
C ARG A 218 1.97 0.20 7.60
N ARG A 219 2.35 1.38 7.09
CA ARG A 219 2.41 2.62 7.88
C ARG A 219 1.07 2.95 8.52
N ALA A 220 -0.02 2.66 7.82
CA ALA A 220 -1.38 2.83 8.34
C ALA A 220 -1.74 1.83 9.48
N ASN A 221 -1.01 0.71 9.61
CA ASN A 221 -1.30 -0.38 10.56
C ASN A 221 -0.43 -0.36 11.84
N TRP A 222 0.37 0.69 12.04
CA TRP A 222 1.37 0.82 13.12
C TRP A 222 0.84 0.67 14.56
N ARG A 223 -0.48 0.74 14.79
CA ARG A 223 -1.08 0.61 16.13
C ARG A 223 -1.79 -0.72 16.41
N ALA A 224 -1.70 -1.71 15.54
CA ALA A 224 -2.12 -3.08 15.83
C ALA A 224 -1.15 -3.85 16.77
N ARG A 225 -0.42 -3.15 17.66
CA ARG A 225 0.48 -3.71 18.70
C ARG A 225 -0.22 -4.72 19.63
N ARG A 226 -1.55 -4.76 19.65
CA ARG A 226 -2.33 -5.74 20.42
C ARG A 226 -2.31 -7.16 19.81
N TRP A 227 -1.76 -7.32 18.60
CA TRP A 227 -1.62 -8.58 17.85
C TRP A 227 -0.17 -8.82 17.39
N ALA A 228 0.82 -8.38 18.19
CA ALA A 228 2.23 -8.22 17.82
C ALA A 228 2.92 -9.49 17.27
N ALA A 229 2.55 -10.68 17.74
CA ALA A 229 3.23 -11.93 17.34
C ALA A 229 3.12 -12.23 15.83
N ALA A 230 1.97 -11.89 15.20
CA ALA A 230 1.78 -12.08 13.76
C ALA A 230 2.31 -10.90 12.92
N ALA A 231 2.69 -9.78 13.55
CA ALA A 231 3.21 -8.60 12.86
C ALA A 231 4.72 -8.69 12.60
N ASP A 232 5.47 -9.30 13.52
CA ASP A 232 6.93 -9.42 13.43
C ASP A 232 7.38 -10.34 12.29
N GLN A 233 6.77 -11.52 12.14
CA GLN A 233 7.09 -12.43 11.02
C GLN A 233 6.74 -11.82 9.65
N ARG A 234 5.67 -11.03 9.57
CA ARG A 234 5.28 -10.33 8.33
C ARG A 234 6.28 -9.24 7.96
N GLU A 235 6.85 -8.55 8.94
CA GLU A 235 7.91 -7.57 8.69
C GLU A 235 9.21 -8.23 8.20
N VAL A 236 9.49 -9.46 8.63
CA VAL A 236 10.62 -10.25 8.12
C VAL A 236 10.39 -10.64 6.65
N ARG A 237 9.24 -11.23 6.31
CA ARG A 237 8.89 -11.63 4.93
C ARG A 237 8.85 -10.46 3.95
N ALA A 238 8.24 -9.33 4.34
CA ALA A 238 8.18 -8.14 3.49
C ALA A 238 9.54 -7.45 3.27
N ARG A 239 10.51 -7.65 4.17
CA ARG A 239 11.90 -7.21 3.95
C ARG A 239 12.62 -8.13 2.98
N ALA A 240 12.37 -9.43 3.06
CA ALA A 240 12.90 -10.40 2.10
C ALA A 240 12.36 -10.18 0.68
N LEU A 241 11.06 -9.94 0.51
CA LEU A 241 10.47 -9.64 -0.82
C LEU A 241 11.10 -8.39 -1.45
N ARG A 242 11.31 -7.31 -0.68
CA ARG A 242 12.00 -6.11 -1.20
C ARG A 242 13.45 -6.35 -1.59
N ARG A 243 14.15 -7.21 -0.86
CA ARG A 243 15.52 -7.61 -1.20
C ARG A 243 15.55 -8.49 -2.43
N LEU A 244 14.57 -9.38 -2.61
CA LEU A 244 14.40 -10.18 -3.81
C LEU A 244 14.13 -9.29 -5.04
N THR A 245 13.32 -8.24 -4.92
CA THR A 245 13.18 -7.23 -6.00
C THR A 245 14.54 -6.64 -6.38
N GLY A 246 15.32 -6.18 -5.40
CA GLY A 246 16.66 -5.66 -5.67
C GLY A 246 17.61 -6.70 -6.29
N CYS A 247 17.49 -7.96 -5.89
CA CYS A 247 18.24 -9.07 -6.50
C CYS A 247 17.88 -9.25 -7.98
N VAL A 248 16.59 -9.21 -8.32
CA VAL A 248 16.13 -9.28 -9.72
C VAL A 248 16.67 -8.09 -10.51
N ASP A 249 16.66 -6.88 -9.95
CA ASP A 249 17.26 -5.70 -10.58
C ASP A 249 18.78 -5.83 -10.77
N ASP A 250 19.48 -6.38 -9.78
CA ASP A 250 20.93 -6.66 -9.86
C ASP A 250 21.22 -7.72 -10.94
N VAL A 251 20.40 -8.78 -11.04
CA VAL A 251 20.50 -9.80 -12.09
C VAL A 251 20.23 -9.19 -13.47
N ILE A 252 19.21 -8.34 -13.61
CA ILE A 252 18.91 -7.63 -14.86
C ILE A 252 20.10 -6.74 -15.24
N ALA A 253 20.66 -5.99 -14.29
CA ALA A 253 21.81 -5.13 -14.53
C ALA A 253 23.05 -5.94 -14.96
N LEU A 254 23.24 -7.12 -14.37
CA LEU A 254 24.33 -8.04 -14.72
C LEU A 254 24.19 -8.67 -16.10
N VAL A 255 22.97 -9.11 -16.43
CA VAL A 255 22.64 -9.63 -17.76
C VAL A 255 22.76 -8.52 -18.82
N THR A 256 22.47 -7.28 -18.43
CA THR A 256 22.56 -6.10 -19.31
C THR A 256 24.01 -5.65 -19.58
N ASP A 257 24.93 -5.94 -18.67
CA ASP A 257 26.34 -5.62 -18.87
C ASP A 257 26.99 -6.64 -19.82
N VAL A 258 26.88 -6.37 -21.12
CA VAL A 258 27.48 -7.11 -22.25
C VAL A 258 29.01 -7.31 -22.11
N ARG A 259 29.66 -6.65 -21.13
CA ARG A 259 31.09 -6.79 -20.81
C ARG A 259 31.40 -7.70 -19.63
N THR A 260 30.41 -8.22 -18.89
CA THR A 260 30.71 -9.16 -17.82
C THR A 260 31.09 -10.51 -18.42
N SER A 261 32.11 -11.14 -17.84
CA SER A 261 32.80 -12.38 -18.25
C SER A 261 31.93 -13.65 -18.30
N VAL A 262 30.63 -13.53 -18.53
CA VAL A 262 29.65 -14.62 -18.68
C VAL A 262 29.54 -15.09 -20.14
N HIS A 263 30.34 -14.55 -21.05
CA HIS A 263 30.53 -15.10 -22.41
C HIS A 263 31.85 -15.85 -22.61
N ALA A 264 32.63 -16.05 -21.55
CA ALA A 264 33.74 -17.00 -21.64
C ALA A 264 33.14 -18.41 -21.76
N GLU A 265 33.54 -19.14 -22.80
CA GLU A 265 33.36 -20.59 -22.97
C GLU A 265 34.15 -21.34 -21.86
N ASP A 266 33.83 -21.06 -20.60
CA ASP A 266 34.52 -21.56 -19.42
C ASP A 266 33.57 -22.53 -18.71
N GLU A 267 34.02 -23.78 -18.50
CA GLU A 267 33.21 -24.84 -17.86
C GLU A 267 32.72 -24.39 -16.47
N VAL A 268 33.50 -23.55 -15.79
CA VAL A 268 33.18 -22.94 -14.49
C VAL A 268 31.94 -22.03 -14.59
N ALA A 269 31.85 -21.22 -15.64
CA ALA A 269 30.69 -20.36 -15.86
C ALA A 269 29.43 -21.18 -16.20
N GLY A 270 29.60 -22.29 -16.94
CA GLY A 270 28.51 -23.25 -17.22
C GLY A 270 27.91 -23.85 -15.96
N GLY A 271 28.76 -24.38 -15.08
CA GLY A 271 28.32 -24.92 -13.79
C GLY A 271 27.62 -23.88 -12.91
N LEU A 272 28.13 -22.64 -12.88
CA LEU A 272 27.53 -21.56 -12.09
C LEU A 272 26.14 -21.16 -12.59
N ARG A 273 25.92 -21.12 -13.91
CA ARG A 273 24.60 -20.83 -14.50
C ARG A 273 23.59 -21.92 -14.14
N ALA A 274 24.00 -23.19 -14.22
CA ALA A 274 23.14 -24.32 -13.85
C ALA A 274 22.75 -24.29 -12.36
N ASP A 275 23.72 -24.06 -11.46
CA ASP A 275 23.43 -23.93 -10.03
C ASP A 275 22.55 -22.72 -9.72
N ALA A 276 22.71 -21.61 -10.46
CA ALA A 276 21.86 -20.42 -10.32
C ALA A 276 20.41 -20.69 -10.78
N ALA A 277 20.23 -21.37 -11.92
CA ALA A 277 18.91 -21.76 -12.41
C ALA A 277 18.16 -22.66 -11.41
N VAL A 278 18.86 -23.63 -10.82
CA VAL A 278 18.30 -24.52 -9.79
C VAL A 278 17.90 -23.72 -8.54
N ALA A 279 18.75 -22.79 -8.09
CA ALA A 279 18.44 -21.94 -6.93
C ALA A 279 17.22 -21.03 -7.19
N PHE A 280 17.14 -20.40 -8.37
CA PHE A 280 16.00 -19.55 -8.74
C PHE A 280 14.68 -20.33 -8.77
N ARG A 281 14.63 -21.50 -9.42
CA ARG A 281 13.42 -22.35 -9.44
C ARG A 281 13.01 -22.81 -8.04
N ALA A 282 13.97 -23.16 -7.20
CA ALA A 282 13.68 -23.61 -5.83
C ALA A 282 13.09 -22.47 -4.98
N VAL A 283 13.62 -21.25 -5.10
CA VAL A 283 13.07 -20.07 -4.43
C VAL A 283 11.71 -19.68 -5.02
N ALA A 284 11.51 -19.75 -6.34
CA ALA A 284 10.21 -19.51 -6.97
C ALA A 284 9.15 -20.49 -6.47
N THR A 285 9.50 -21.78 -6.34
CA THR A 285 8.61 -22.81 -5.79
C THR A 285 8.27 -22.52 -4.33
N MET A 286 9.27 -22.19 -3.50
CA MET A 286 9.07 -21.79 -2.10
C MET A 286 8.15 -20.57 -1.98
N LEU A 287 8.34 -19.57 -2.85
CA LEU A 287 7.46 -18.42 -2.90
C LEU A 287 6.04 -18.88 -3.22
N ARG A 288 5.79 -19.78 -4.18
CA ARG A 288 4.43 -20.21 -4.56
C ARG A 288 3.69 -21.06 -3.51
N THR A 289 4.37 -21.91 -2.76
CA THR A 289 3.72 -22.93 -1.90
C THR A 289 3.13 -22.41 -0.58
N VAL A 290 3.44 -21.18 -0.16
CA VAL A 290 3.05 -20.67 1.17
C VAL A 290 1.61 -20.14 1.22
N GLU A 291 0.89 -20.14 0.09
CA GLU A 291 -0.49 -19.63 0.00
C GLU A 291 -1.53 -20.48 0.74
N ASP A 292 -1.31 -21.79 0.87
CA ASP A 292 -2.33 -22.72 1.37
C ASP A 292 -2.23 -23.04 2.87
N SER A 293 -1.06 -22.81 3.47
CA SER A 293 -0.79 -23.19 4.86
C SER A 293 -0.99 -22.00 5.80
N ALA A 294 -2.25 -21.73 6.17
CA ALA A 294 -2.58 -20.92 7.35
C ALA A 294 -2.11 -21.57 8.68
N ASP A 295 -1.47 -22.75 8.60
CA ASP A 295 -0.86 -23.48 9.69
C ASP A 295 0.66 -23.54 9.43
N GLU A 296 1.46 -22.85 10.26
CA GLU A 296 2.95 -22.82 10.22
C GLU A 296 3.59 -24.21 10.43
N ARG A 297 2.80 -25.29 10.45
CA ARG A 297 3.18 -26.66 10.80
C ARG A 297 2.91 -27.66 9.67
N ASP A 298 2.72 -27.19 8.45
CA ASP A 298 2.59 -28.09 7.30
C ASP A 298 3.96 -28.68 6.92
N PRO A 299 4.18 -30.00 7.02
CA PRO A 299 5.44 -30.65 6.65
C PRO A 299 5.82 -30.44 5.18
N GLU A 300 4.85 -30.17 4.29
CA GLU A 300 5.12 -29.91 2.87
C GLU A 300 5.80 -28.55 2.67
N SER A 301 5.32 -27.49 3.33
CA SER A 301 5.95 -26.15 3.29
C SER A 301 7.37 -26.15 3.86
N SER A 302 7.62 -26.94 4.92
CA SER A 302 8.97 -27.08 5.50
C SER A 302 9.93 -27.80 4.55
N GLY A 303 9.43 -28.80 3.80
CA GLY A 303 10.22 -29.51 2.79
C GLY A 303 10.65 -28.61 1.63
N VAL A 304 9.76 -27.74 1.15
CA VAL A 304 10.06 -26.83 0.04
C VAL A 304 11.05 -25.73 0.46
N ALA A 305 10.88 -25.15 1.66
CA ALA A 305 11.84 -24.19 2.20
C ALA A 305 13.23 -24.81 2.40
N HIS A 306 13.30 -26.06 2.89
CA HIS A 306 14.56 -26.79 3.01
C HIS A 306 15.22 -27.05 1.65
N ALA A 307 14.45 -27.43 0.63
CA ALA A 307 14.96 -27.62 -0.72
C ALA A 307 15.53 -26.32 -1.32
N ALA A 308 14.86 -25.19 -1.09
CA ALA A 308 15.37 -23.87 -1.48
C ALA A 308 16.68 -23.51 -0.76
N ALA A 309 16.77 -23.76 0.55
CA ALA A 309 17.99 -23.55 1.32
C ALA A 309 19.17 -24.35 0.77
N VAL A 310 18.95 -25.64 0.47
CA VAL A 310 19.97 -26.53 -0.07
C VAL A 310 20.46 -26.06 -1.45
N ALA A 311 19.56 -25.59 -2.32
CA ALA A 311 19.90 -25.08 -3.64
C ALA A 311 20.72 -23.78 -3.56
N VAL A 312 20.31 -22.84 -2.71
CA VAL A 312 21.01 -21.57 -2.51
C VAL A 312 22.38 -21.77 -1.85
N ASP A 313 22.52 -22.71 -0.91
CA ASP A 313 23.81 -23.07 -0.32
C ASP A 313 24.76 -23.69 -1.34
N ARG A 314 24.24 -24.47 -2.29
CA ARG A 314 25.03 -25.02 -3.38
C ARG A 314 25.57 -23.91 -4.28
N LEU A 315 24.70 -22.98 -4.69
CA LEU A 315 25.11 -21.80 -5.46
C LEU A 315 26.16 -20.97 -4.71
N SER A 316 25.95 -20.70 -3.43
CA SER A 316 26.87 -19.92 -2.61
C SER A 316 28.26 -20.55 -2.52
N ARG A 317 28.31 -21.89 -2.39
CA ARG A 317 29.57 -22.66 -2.43
C ARG A 317 30.25 -22.58 -3.80
N ALA A 318 29.50 -22.79 -4.88
CA ALA A 318 30.03 -22.70 -6.24
C ALA A 318 30.59 -21.31 -6.56
N VAL A 319 29.89 -20.24 -6.15
CA VAL A 319 30.40 -18.87 -6.27
C VAL A 319 31.68 -18.67 -5.46
N GLY A 320 31.74 -19.18 -4.23
CA GLY A 320 32.92 -19.10 -3.37
C GLY A 320 34.15 -19.77 -4.01
N ASP A 321 33.97 -20.98 -4.52
CA ASP A 321 35.03 -21.74 -5.18
C ASP A 321 35.51 -21.04 -6.48
N ALA A 322 34.58 -20.51 -7.27
CA ALA A 322 34.89 -19.75 -8.49
C ALA A 322 35.59 -18.40 -8.22
N ALA A 323 35.25 -17.74 -7.11
CA ALA A 323 35.87 -16.49 -6.68
C ALA A 323 37.29 -16.67 -6.13
N VAL A 324 37.62 -17.85 -5.58
CA VAL A 324 38.99 -18.20 -5.19
C VAL A 324 39.84 -18.53 -6.42
N ALA A 325 39.24 -19.17 -7.43
CA ALA A 325 39.92 -19.55 -8.66
C ALA A 325 40.19 -18.37 -9.62
N SER A 326 39.35 -17.33 -9.61
CA SER A 326 39.49 -16.14 -10.45
C SER A 326 39.64 -14.87 -9.60
N SER A 327 40.69 -14.07 -9.86
CA SER A 327 40.99 -12.84 -9.10
C SER A 327 39.96 -11.72 -9.36
N GLY A 328 38.74 -11.85 -8.84
CA GLY A 328 37.74 -10.77 -8.75
C GLY A 328 36.58 -10.78 -9.76
N GLY A 329 36.38 -11.86 -10.53
CA GLY A 329 35.40 -11.90 -11.63
C GLY A 329 33.93 -12.10 -11.26
N TYR A 330 33.60 -12.53 -10.03
CA TYR A 330 32.27 -13.06 -9.69
C TYR A 330 31.55 -12.33 -8.53
N LEU A 331 31.89 -11.05 -8.27
CA LEU A 331 31.27 -10.26 -7.19
C LEU A 331 29.74 -10.19 -7.27
N ALA A 332 29.23 -10.20 -8.48
CA ALA A 332 27.82 -10.05 -8.75
C ALA A 332 27.03 -11.35 -8.51
N ALA A 333 27.62 -12.50 -8.86
CA ALA A 333 27.09 -13.81 -8.49
C ALA A 333 27.05 -14.00 -6.96
N ALA A 334 28.02 -13.43 -6.24
CA ALA A 334 28.02 -13.42 -4.78
C ALA A 334 26.88 -12.56 -4.19
N ALA A 335 26.60 -11.39 -4.77
CA ALA A 335 25.49 -10.56 -4.35
C ALA A 335 24.12 -11.26 -4.55
N ILE A 336 23.96 -11.97 -5.68
CA ILE A 336 22.78 -12.79 -5.97
C ILE A 336 22.61 -13.90 -4.94
N ALA A 337 23.67 -14.66 -4.68
CA ALA A 337 23.65 -15.77 -3.72
C ALA A 337 23.27 -15.30 -2.30
N VAL A 338 23.84 -14.17 -1.85
CA VAL A 338 23.51 -13.57 -0.54
C VAL A 338 22.05 -13.12 -0.47
N SER A 339 21.53 -12.50 -1.53
CA SER A 339 20.14 -12.04 -1.57
C SER A 339 19.15 -13.19 -1.55
N LEU A 340 19.43 -14.29 -2.26
CA LEU A 340 18.63 -15.51 -2.21
C LEU A 340 18.68 -16.19 -0.83
N HIS A 341 19.86 -16.22 -0.18
CA HIS A 341 20.01 -16.87 1.13
C HIS A 341 19.17 -16.16 2.19
N GLN A 342 19.24 -14.82 2.21
CA GLN A 342 18.41 -14.01 3.10
C GLN A 342 16.91 -14.11 2.80
N ALA A 343 16.55 -14.37 1.54
CA ALA A 343 15.18 -14.65 1.17
C ALA A 343 14.72 -15.99 1.73
N VAL A 344 15.54 -17.05 1.69
CA VAL A 344 15.18 -18.33 2.30
C VAL A 344 15.09 -18.23 3.83
N ASP A 345 16.05 -17.56 4.49
CA ASP A 345 16.06 -17.37 5.95
C ASP A 345 14.82 -16.65 6.49
N ALA A 346 14.24 -15.74 5.70
CA ALA A 346 13.04 -15.02 6.10
C ALA A 346 11.75 -15.85 6.00
N TRP A 347 11.83 -17.02 5.35
CA TRP A 347 10.72 -17.93 5.08
C TRP A 347 10.88 -19.31 5.74
N ALA A 348 12.01 -19.56 6.42
CA ALA A 348 12.26 -20.70 7.31
C ALA A 348 11.75 -20.43 8.73
#